data_AF-A0A838RPA6-F1
#
_entry.id   AF-A0A838RPA6-F1
#
_cell.length_a   1.000
_cell.length_b   1.000
_cell.length_c   1.000
_cell.angle_alpha   90.00
_cell.angle_beta   90.00
_cell.angle_gamma   90.00
#
_symmetry.space_group_name_H-M   'P 1'
#
loop_
_entity.id
_entity.type
_entity.pdbx_description
1 polymer ?
#
loop_
_entity_poly.entity_id
_entity_poly.type
_entity_poly.pdbx_seq_one_letter_code
_entity_poly.pdbx_strand_id
1 'polypeptide(L)'
;MTPHPLLTPLQSDPTQHGQHGGWTLEAEQAQADTVGIRTDSLHLTRKEPSARDASSLARDLAGRASYLLEPLILVEGSEQKALLRSQITDSPDEEQPYYEMWVTPDELSLRRYEGQRGQSRRPRPVSLTWEQAERLVKDVEATYAAEPPEA
;
A
#
# COMPACT_ATOMS: atom_id res chain seq x y z
N MET A 1 -5.47 -22.99 -13.79
CA MET A 1 -5.29 -21.77 -12.98
C MET A 1 -6.44 -20.85 -13.30
N THR A 2 -7.37 -20.71 -12.37
CA THR A 2 -8.53 -19.82 -12.50
C THR A 2 -8.09 -18.43 -12.04
N PRO A 3 -8.30 -17.34 -12.80
CA PRO A 3 -7.95 -16.01 -12.33
C PRO A 3 -8.88 -15.63 -11.16
N HIS A 4 -8.31 -15.33 -10.00
CA HIS A 4 -9.02 -14.70 -8.89
C HIS A 4 -9.16 -13.21 -9.22
N PRO A 5 -10.37 -12.64 -9.37
CA PRO A 5 -10.46 -11.22 -9.60
C PRO A 5 -10.42 -10.53 -8.23
N LEU A 6 -9.21 -10.26 -7.74
CA LEU A 6 -9.04 -9.21 -6.73
C LEU A 6 -9.58 -7.88 -7.25
N LEU A 7 -9.51 -7.66 -8.56
CA LEU A 7 -10.11 -6.55 -9.27
C LEU A 7 -10.76 -7.09 -10.54
N THR A 8 -11.96 -6.62 -10.86
CA THR A 8 -12.60 -6.98 -12.12
C THR A 8 -12.11 -6.01 -13.20
N PRO A 9 -11.59 -6.47 -14.35
CA PRO A 9 -11.25 -5.57 -15.45
C PRO A 9 -12.55 -5.01 -16.04
N LEU A 10 -13.01 -3.87 -15.53
CA LEU A 10 -14.04 -3.08 -16.19
C LEU A 10 -13.34 -2.20 -17.24
N GLN A 11 -13.67 -2.41 -18.51
CA GLN A 11 -13.33 -1.44 -19.55
C GLN A 11 -14.04 -0.11 -19.21
N SER A 12 -13.22 0.93 -19.02
CA SER A 12 -13.61 2.36 -18.95
C SER A 12 -14.01 2.95 -17.60
N ASP A 13 -13.86 2.24 -16.47
CA ASP A 13 -13.99 2.88 -15.15
C ASP A 13 -12.60 3.39 -14.68
N PRO A 14 -12.43 4.69 -14.36
CA PRO A 14 -11.17 5.17 -13.79
C PRO A 14 -10.88 4.53 -12.44
N THR A 15 -11.85 3.93 -11.74
CA THR A 15 -11.62 3.28 -10.46
C THR A 15 -11.96 1.79 -10.54
N GLN A 16 -11.00 0.93 -10.19
CA GLN A 16 -11.27 -0.51 -10.06
C GLN A 16 -11.52 -0.87 -8.61
N HIS A 17 -12.59 -1.62 -8.36
CA HIS A 17 -13.00 -2.06 -7.02
C HIS A 17 -12.86 -3.58 -6.87
N GLY A 18 -12.51 -4.00 -5.66
CA GLY A 18 -12.28 -5.37 -5.26
C GLY A 18 -12.71 -5.63 -3.82
N GLN A 19 -13.02 -6.88 -3.49
CA GLN A 19 -13.26 -7.28 -2.11
C GLN A 19 -12.49 -8.56 -1.77
N HIS A 20 -11.81 -8.55 -0.63
CA HIS A 20 -11.08 -9.72 -0.13
C HIS A 20 -11.00 -9.66 1.41
N GLY A 21 -11.38 -10.75 2.09
CA GLY A 21 -11.25 -10.89 3.55
C GLY A 21 -11.81 -9.75 4.41
N GLY A 22 -12.90 -9.10 3.97
CA GLY A 22 -13.51 -7.96 4.69
C GLY A 22 -12.90 -6.59 4.37
N TRP A 23 -11.92 -6.56 3.47
CA TRP A 23 -11.35 -5.36 2.89
C TRP A 23 -11.98 -5.04 1.55
N THR A 24 -12.18 -3.76 1.29
CA THR A 24 -12.47 -3.19 -0.01
C THR A 24 -11.17 -2.61 -0.57
N LEU A 25 -10.80 -3.08 -1.76
CA LEU A 25 -9.66 -2.60 -2.52
C LEU A 25 -10.16 -1.61 -3.58
N GLU A 26 -9.57 -0.43 -3.64
CA GLU A 26 -9.86 0.58 -4.65
C GLU A 26 -8.55 1.02 -5.32
N ALA A 27 -8.52 1.01 -6.66
CA ALA A 27 -7.37 1.44 -7.44
C ALA A 27 -7.77 2.58 -8.38
N GLU A 28 -7.14 3.73 -8.23
CA GLU A 28 -7.43 4.97 -8.98
C GLU A 28 -6.62 5.09 -10.27
N GLN A 29 -7.31 5.40 -11.38
CA GLN A 29 -6.77 5.41 -12.75
C GLN A 29 -6.08 4.10 -13.11
N ALA A 30 -6.72 3.00 -12.73
CA ALA A 30 -6.18 1.66 -12.88
C ALA A 30 -6.20 1.17 -14.34
N GLN A 31 -5.04 0.70 -14.79
CA GLN A 31 -4.87 -0.12 -15.99
C GLN A 31 -4.43 -1.50 -15.52
N ALA A 32 -5.24 -2.52 -15.82
CA ALA A 32 -4.98 -3.89 -15.45
C ALA A 32 -4.75 -4.74 -16.71
N ASP A 33 -3.77 -5.63 -16.66
CA ASP A 33 -3.47 -6.59 -17.72
C ASP A 33 -3.23 -8.00 -17.14
N THR A 34 -2.66 -8.91 -17.92
CA THR A 34 -2.41 -10.29 -17.49
C THR A 34 -1.31 -10.43 -16.45
N VAL A 35 -0.41 -9.46 -16.31
CA VAL A 35 0.75 -9.51 -15.41
C VAL A 35 0.54 -8.68 -14.14
N GLY A 36 -0.29 -7.63 -14.18
CA GLY A 36 -0.60 -6.88 -12.98
C GLY A 36 -1.50 -5.67 -13.17
N ILE A 37 -1.32 -4.72 -12.26
CA ILE A 37 -2.02 -3.45 -12.22
C ILE A 37 -1.04 -2.28 -12.18
N ARG A 38 -1.36 -1.26 -12.96
CA ARG A 38 -0.76 0.06 -12.91
C ARG A 38 -1.84 1.05 -12.48
N THR A 39 -1.59 1.79 -11.41
CA THR A 39 -2.59 2.67 -10.78
C THR A 39 -1.89 3.89 -10.20
N ASP A 40 -2.58 5.03 -10.07
CA ASP A 40 -2.00 6.22 -9.41
C ASP A 40 -1.97 6.05 -7.89
N SER A 41 -2.99 5.38 -7.35
CA SER A 41 -3.11 5.06 -5.94
C SER A 41 -3.78 3.69 -5.74
N LEU A 42 -3.46 3.06 -4.62
CA LEU A 42 -4.15 1.85 -4.14
C LEU A 42 -4.63 2.12 -2.72
N HIS A 43 -5.93 1.93 -2.49
CA HIS A 43 -6.58 2.13 -1.21
C HIS A 43 -7.18 0.80 -0.73
N LEU A 44 -6.92 0.45 0.52
CA LEU A 44 -7.54 -0.68 1.20
C LEU A 44 -8.32 -0.13 2.38
N THR A 45 -9.62 -0.38 2.42
CA THR A 45 -10.50 0.05 3.52
C THR A 45 -11.18 -1.15 4.15
N ARG A 46 -11.35 -1.14 5.47
CA ARG A 46 -12.17 -2.11 6.19
C ARG A 46 -13.30 -1.38 6.92
N LYS A 47 -14.42 -2.08 7.12
CA LYS A 47 -15.63 -1.48 7.68
C LYS A 47 -15.48 -1.06 9.15
N GLU A 48 -14.79 -1.87 9.94
CA GLU A 48 -14.63 -1.65 11.38
C GLU A 48 -13.18 -1.30 11.65
N PRO A 49 -12.83 -0.29 12.44
CA PRO A 49 -11.43 0.02 12.74
C PRO A 49 -10.76 -1.09 13.57
N SER A 50 -9.43 -1.19 13.46
CA SER A 50 -8.59 -2.00 14.34
C SER A 50 -8.55 -1.40 15.74
N ALA A 51 -8.43 -2.27 16.74
CA ALA A 51 -8.13 -1.84 18.12
C ALA A 51 -6.66 -1.42 18.29
N ARG A 52 -5.80 -1.77 17.32
CA ARG A 52 -4.37 -1.40 17.32
C ARG A 52 -4.19 0.02 16.79
N ASP A 53 -3.24 0.71 17.39
CA ASP A 53 -2.84 2.04 16.95
C ASP A 53 -2.11 2.00 15.59
N ALA A 54 -2.19 3.10 14.84
CA ALA A 54 -1.64 3.20 13.48
C ALA A 54 -0.12 3.00 13.43
N SER A 55 0.63 3.43 14.45
CA SER A 55 2.08 3.25 14.50
C SER A 55 2.48 1.79 14.67
N SER A 56 1.75 1.05 15.51
CA SER A 56 1.93 -0.38 15.70
C SER A 56 1.62 -1.16 14.42
N LEU A 57 0.50 -0.83 13.76
CA LEU A 57 0.13 -1.42 12.46
C LEU A 57 1.20 -1.15 11.40
N ALA A 58 1.68 0.10 11.31
CA ALA A 58 2.70 0.48 10.33
C ALA A 58 4.03 -0.26 10.55
N ARG A 59 4.48 -0.45 11.80
CA ARG A 59 5.72 -1.21 12.08
C ARG A 59 5.63 -2.66 11.61
N ASP A 60 4.50 -3.32 11.87
CA ASP A 60 4.29 -4.70 11.42
C ASP A 60 4.23 -4.80 9.90
N LEU A 61 3.52 -3.85 9.26
CA LEU A 61 3.43 -3.78 7.80
C LEU A 61 4.80 -3.57 7.16
N ALA A 62 5.63 -2.69 7.71
CA ALA A 62 6.99 -2.45 7.21
C ALA A 62 7.83 -3.73 7.19
N GLY A 63 7.68 -4.61 8.18
CA GLY A 63 8.37 -5.90 8.25
C GLY A 63 7.83 -6.93 7.25
N ARG A 64 6.55 -6.86 6.86
CA ARG A 64 5.89 -7.83 5.97
C ARG A 64 6.00 -7.45 4.49
N ALA A 65 5.87 -6.15 4.19
CA ALA A 65 5.87 -5.59 2.84
C ALA A 65 7.27 -5.45 2.20
N SER A 66 8.24 -6.28 2.59
CA SER A 66 9.64 -6.19 2.17
C SER A 66 9.90 -6.60 0.71
N TYR A 67 8.86 -7.09 0.02
CA TYR A 67 8.91 -7.53 -1.38
C TYR A 67 8.55 -6.41 -2.37
N LEU A 68 8.11 -5.25 -1.86
CA LEU A 68 8.15 -4.03 -2.65
C LEU A 68 9.62 -3.72 -2.94
N LEU A 69 9.90 -3.13 -4.11
CA LEU A 69 11.27 -2.95 -4.63
C LEU A 69 12.23 -2.29 -3.63
N GLU A 70 11.71 -1.54 -2.68
CA GLU A 70 12.44 -0.90 -1.60
C GLU A 70 11.79 -1.26 -0.26
N PRO A 71 12.59 -1.54 0.80
CA PRO A 71 12.07 -1.73 2.14
C PRO A 71 11.33 -0.48 2.63
N LEU A 72 10.16 -0.65 3.24
CA LEU A 72 9.43 0.45 3.87
C LEU A 72 9.95 0.69 5.29
N ILE A 73 10.10 1.96 5.67
CA ILE A 73 10.45 2.39 7.02
C ILE A 73 9.39 3.35 7.57
N LEU A 74 9.16 3.29 8.88
CA LEU A 74 8.28 4.25 9.57
C LEU A 74 8.96 5.62 9.66
N VAL A 75 8.36 6.61 9.00
CA VAL A 75 8.84 8.00 8.99
C VAL A 75 8.14 8.84 10.06
N GLU A 76 6.82 8.66 10.20
CA GLU A 76 5.99 9.40 11.16
C GLU A 76 4.91 8.46 11.69
N GLY A 77 4.56 8.57 12.97
CA GLY A 77 3.58 7.71 13.59
C GLY A 77 2.89 8.37 14.78
N SER A 78 1.57 8.22 14.84
CA SER A 78 0.71 8.53 15.97
C SER A 78 -0.26 7.37 16.20
N GLU A 79 -1.20 7.52 17.13
CA GLU A 79 -2.23 6.50 17.33
C GLU A 79 -3.21 6.39 16.16
N GLN A 80 -3.47 7.51 15.47
CA GLN A 80 -4.51 7.60 14.44
C GLN A 80 -3.98 7.49 13.02
N LYS A 81 -2.71 7.85 12.82
CA LYS A 81 -2.11 7.88 11.48
C LYS A 81 -0.61 7.67 11.54
N ALA A 82 -0.11 6.88 10.60
CA ALA A 82 1.31 6.64 10.41
C ALA A 82 1.69 6.67 8.92
N LEU A 83 2.93 7.09 8.64
CA LEU A 83 3.53 7.13 7.31
C LEU A 83 4.70 6.15 7.24
N LEU A 84 4.58 5.17 6.36
CA LEU A 84 5.70 4.39 5.87
C LEU A 84 6.22 5.00 4.56
N ARG A 85 7.54 4.96 4.36
CA ARG A 85 8.18 5.36 3.11
C ARG A 85 9.26 4.38 2.74
N SER A 86 9.47 4.14 1.45
CA SER A 86 10.66 3.41 0.99
C SER A 86 11.94 4.02 1.53
N GLN A 87 12.87 3.16 1.91
CA GLN A 87 14.24 3.55 2.20
C GLN A 87 14.98 3.79 0.87
N ILE A 88 15.21 5.06 0.55
CA ILE A 88 16.05 5.46 -0.58
C ILE A 88 17.50 5.39 -0.09
N THR A 89 18.34 4.57 -0.72
CA THR A 89 19.78 4.60 -0.47
C THR A 89 20.35 5.89 -1.05
N ASP A 90 21.03 6.69 -0.23
CA ASP A 90 21.55 8.02 -0.57
C ASP A 90 22.49 8.01 -1.81
N SER A 91 21.91 8.08 -2.99
CA SER A 91 22.58 8.57 -4.20
C SER A 91 22.14 10.02 -4.40
N PRO A 92 22.96 11.01 -4.03
CA PRO A 92 22.55 12.41 -3.94
C PRO A 92 22.16 13.06 -5.29
N ASP A 93 22.45 12.40 -6.40
CA ASP A 93 22.32 12.98 -7.75
C ASP A 93 21.16 12.42 -8.59
N GLU A 94 20.39 11.43 -8.12
CA GLU A 94 19.32 10.82 -8.91
C GLU A 94 17.94 10.99 -8.25
N GLU A 95 16.96 11.43 -9.04
CA GLU A 95 15.55 11.30 -8.68
C GLU A 95 15.21 9.81 -8.63
N GLN A 96 14.96 9.28 -7.43
CA GLN A 96 14.61 7.86 -7.27
C GLN A 96 13.12 7.71 -6.94
N PRO A 97 12.43 6.76 -7.58
CA PRO A 97 11.00 6.58 -7.41
C PRO A 97 10.68 5.73 -6.16
N TYR A 98 10.12 6.35 -5.13
CA TYR A 98 9.83 5.73 -3.83
C TYR A 98 8.33 5.54 -3.56
N TYR A 99 8.00 4.58 -2.71
CA TYR A 99 6.64 4.39 -2.20
C TYR A 99 6.39 5.20 -0.93
N GLU A 100 5.16 5.68 -0.78
CA GLU A 100 4.59 6.13 0.49
C GLU A 100 3.34 5.34 0.78
N MET A 101 3.23 4.88 2.02
CA MET A 101 2.08 4.14 2.52
C MET A 101 1.57 4.81 3.79
N TRP A 102 0.37 5.36 3.71
CA TRP A 102 -0.35 5.90 4.85
C TRP A 102 -1.18 4.79 5.49
N VAL A 103 -1.15 4.74 6.81
CA VAL A 103 -1.81 3.70 7.62
C VAL A 103 -2.66 4.38 8.68
N THR A 104 -3.93 3.98 8.78
CA THR A 104 -4.86 4.31 9.87
C THR A 104 -5.44 3.00 10.45
N PRO A 105 -6.17 3.03 11.56
CA PRO A 105 -6.81 1.83 12.10
C PRO A 105 -7.81 1.13 11.15
N ASP A 106 -8.30 1.81 10.12
CA ASP A 106 -9.33 1.32 9.19
C ASP A 106 -8.96 1.40 7.70
N GLU A 107 -7.87 2.09 7.36
CA GLU A 107 -7.44 2.31 5.97
C GLU A 107 -5.93 2.14 5.81
N LEU A 108 -5.55 1.71 4.60
CA LEU A 108 -4.21 1.87 4.05
C LEU A 108 -4.28 2.53 2.67
N SER A 109 -3.40 3.49 2.41
CA SER A 109 -3.23 4.11 1.09
C SER A 109 -1.78 4.02 0.63
N LEU A 110 -1.55 3.41 -0.52
CA LEU A 110 -0.24 3.28 -1.17
C LEU A 110 -0.18 4.18 -2.40
N ARG A 111 0.89 4.98 -2.49
CA ARG A 111 1.23 5.84 -3.62
C ARG A 111 2.70 5.75 -3.95
N ARG A 112 3.07 6.13 -5.17
CA ARG A 112 4.46 6.23 -5.60
C ARG A 112 4.78 7.66 -6.01
N TYR A 113 5.97 8.09 -5.66
CA TYR A 113 6.49 9.41 -5.95
C TYR A 113 7.90 9.32 -6.52
N GLU A 114 8.35 10.37 -7.18
CA GLU A 114 9.71 10.55 -7.65
C GLU A 114 10.17 11.95 -7.24
N GLY A 115 11.39 12.06 -6.71
CA GLY A 115 11.96 13.36 -6.36
C GLY A 115 13.09 13.24 -5.36
N GLN A 116 13.83 14.35 -5.22
CA GLN A 116 14.94 14.46 -4.28
C GLN A 116 14.48 14.99 -2.91
N ARG A 117 15.26 14.68 -1.87
CA ARG A 117 15.00 15.15 -0.51
C ARG A 117 15.01 16.68 -0.47
N GLY A 118 13.90 17.29 -0.01
CA GLY A 118 13.74 18.74 0.09
C GLY A 118 13.25 19.44 -1.18
N GLN A 119 12.98 18.70 -2.25
CA GLN A 119 12.36 19.23 -3.49
C GLN A 119 10.90 18.80 -3.63
N SER A 120 10.18 19.45 -4.55
CA SER A 120 8.83 19.04 -4.92
C SER A 120 8.84 17.63 -5.51
N ARG A 121 8.08 16.73 -4.90
CA ARG A 121 7.86 15.38 -5.40
C ARG A 121 6.85 15.36 -6.55
N ARG A 122 7.05 14.46 -7.51
CA ARG A 122 6.12 14.21 -8.62
C ARG A 122 5.43 12.86 -8.40
N PRO A 123 4.09 12.77 -8.58
CA PRO A 123 3.41 11.49 -8.50
C PRO A 123 3.88 10.57 -9.63
N ARG A 124 3.98 9.27 -9.32
CA ARG A 124 4.29 8.21 -10.29
C ARG A 124 3.25 7.10 -10.13
N PRO A 125 2.92 6.39 -11.22
CA PRO A 125 2.07 5.23 -11.09
C PRO A 125 2.72 4.15 -10.23
N VAL A 126 1.94 3.61 -9.30
CA VAL A 126 2.17 2.34 -8.64
C VAL A 126 2.07 1.24 -9.70
N SER A 127 3.02 0.31 -9.71
CA SER A 127 3.00 -0.84 -10.61
C SER A 127 3.25 -2.08 -9.77
N LEU A 128 2.24 -2.93 -9.67
CA LEU A 128 2.27 -4.16 -8.89
C LEU A 128 1.92 -5.32 -9.81
N THR A 129 2.67 -6.42 -9.71
CA THR A 129 2.21 -7.69 -10.26
C THR A 129 0.98 -8.17 -9.48
N TRP A 130 0.17 -9.05 -10.07
CA TRP A 130 -0.97 -9.64 -9.35
C TRP A 130 -0.53 -10.34 -8.06
N GLU A 131 0.62 -11.03 -8.09
CA GLU A 131 1.21 -11.66 -6.91
C GLU A 131 1.58 -10.64 -5.81
N GLN A 132 2.16 -9.50 -6.19
CA GLN A 132 2.49 -8.43 -5.23
C GLN A 132 1.23 -7.80 -4.63
N ALA A 133 0.18 -7.60 -5.43
CA ALA A 133 -1.10 -7.08 -4.96
C ALA A 133 -1.80 -8.06 -4.00
N GLU A 134 -1.86 -9.35 -4.36
CA GLU A 134 -2.41 -10.40 -3.48
C GLU A 134 -1.65 -10.52 -2.16
N ARG A 135 -0.32 -10.48 -2.24
CA ARG A 135 0.52 -10.54 -1.04
C ARG A 135 0.32 -9.32 -0.15
N LEU A 136 0.14 -8.13 -0.74
CA LEU A 136 -0.13 -6.90 0.01
C LEU A 136 -1.45 -7.00 0.78
N VAL A 137 -2.51 -7.46 0.12
CA VAL A 137 -3.81 -7.67 0.78
C VAL A 137 -3.66 -8.66 1.94
N LYS A 138 -2.98 -9.79 1.74
CA LYS A 138 -2.75 -10.80 2.79
C LYS A 138 -1.92 -10.27 3.96
N ASP A 139 -0.89 -9.47 3.69
CA ASP A 139 -0.06 -8.88 4.74
C ASP A 139 -0.81 -7.81 5.54
N VAL A 140 -1.70 -7.06 4.89
CA VAL A 140 -2.64 -6.14 5.54
C VAL A 140 -3.61 -6.92 6.43
N GLU A 141 -4.26 -7.97 5.91
CA GLU A 141 -5.16 -8.82 6.70
C GLU A 141 -4.46 -9.40 7.94
N ALA A 142 -3.28 -9.97 7.77
CA ALA A 142 -2.51 -10.55 8.86
C ALA A 142 -2.12 -9.50 9.92
N THR A 143 -1.77 -8.28 9.50
CA THR A 143 -1.37 -7.20 10.42
C THR A 143 -2.55 -6.70 11.24
N TYR A 144 -3.72 -6.57 10.61
CA TYR A 144 -4.91 -6.02 11.25
C TYR A 144 -5.75 -7.06 12.02
N ALA A 145 -5.53 -8.35 11.76
CA ALA A 145 -6.12 -9.44 12.52
C ALA A 145 -5.36 -9.77 13.83
N ALA A 146 -4.09 -9.36 13.93
CA ALA A 146 -3.30 -9.58 15.13
C ALA A 146 -3.92 -8.83 16.32
N GLU A 147 -4.06 -9.50 17.45
CA GLU A 147 -4.50 -8.86 18.69
C GLU A 147 -3.48 -7.79 19.12
N PRO A 148 -3.91 -6.69 19.76
CA PRO A 148 -2.98 -5.76 20.36
C PRO A 148 -2.08 -6.50 21.36
N PRO A 149 -0.76 -6.22 21.41
CA PRO A 149 0.08 -6.78 22.46
C PRO A 149 -0.50 -6.37 23.82
N GLU A 150 -0.68 -7.32 24.74
CA GLU A 150 -1.05 -7.02 26.12
C GLU A 150 -0.02 -6.04 26.70
N ALA A 151 -0.52 -4.93 27.25
CA ALA A 151 0.27 -3.83 27.80
C ALA A 151 0.91 -4.17 29.15
#